data_AF-A0A7K5IM72-F1
#
_entry.id   AF-A0A7K5IM72-F1
#
_cell.length_a   1.000
_cell.length_b   1.000
_cell.length_c   1.000
_cell.angle_alpha   90.00
_cell.angle_beta   90.00
_cell.angle_gamma   90.00
#
_symmetry.space_group_name_H-M   'P 1'
#
loop_
_entity.id
_entity.type
_entity.pdbx_description
1 polymer ?
#
loop_
_entity_poly.entity_id
_entity_poly.type
_entity_poly.pdbx_seq_one_letter_code
_entity_poly.pdbx_strand_id
1 'polypeptide(L)'
;DVQYTDIDYMERNLDFTLSPNFSGLPALINKIKAEGMRFIIILDPGISVNETNYYPAFSRGMDKDIFIKRPDSDEILYSKVWSYLPNIEIDESLPFEEIVEKFAAHCAFPDFFRNSTADWWKNEILEVYNNPNASKSLKFDGLWIDMNEPAVFVDGAIGGCRNDLLNNPPYMPHLASRSEGLTYKAPCMEAQQYLADGTPVRHYDVHNLYGWSQTKMTLEALQAATSERGIVITRSTYPSSGRWAGHWLGDNTAAWDQLHKSIIGTCQEKGSAVLGSWNGLVPWFVLLPWCFYLSQALQPSFSNNTLLFQRQDPAVWDARFHEISRNVLNIRYTLLPYLYTLLYDAHAHGSTVVRPLLHEFVEDRETWDMDKQFLWGPALLISPVLTENDVSVIAYFPNARWYDYHTDTDTGFRGQFQNLSAPLEHINLHIRGGHILPWQAPANTTAFSRKNPMGLTVALDDALFAEGHLYWDDGVRIGT
;
A
#
# COMPACT_ATOMS: atom_id res chain seq x y z
N ASP A 1 4.44 -12.37 8.81
CA ASP A 1 4.25 -11.21 9.71
C ASP A 1 2.84 -10.63 9.76
N VAL A 2 2.27 -10.18 8.65
CA VAL A 2 1.04 -9.36 8.67
C VAL A 2 -0.13 -10.12 8.04
N GLN A 3 -1.29 -10.11 8.69
CA GLN A 3 -2.59 -10.48 8.11
C GLN A 3 -3.46 -9.22 8.01
N TYR A 4 -4.36 -9.18 7.02
CA TYR A 4 -5.32 -8.09 6.86
C TYR A 4 -6.75 -8.62 6.71
N THR A 5 -7.70 -7.68 6.71
CA THR A 5 -9.07 -7.88 6.26
C THR A 5 -9.49 -6.67 5.44
N ASP A 6 -10.26 -6.92 4.40
CA ASP A 6 -10.92 -5.89 3.59
C ASP A 6 -12.27 -5.53 4.24
N ILE A 7 -13.07 -4.66 3.61
CA ILE A 7 -14.32 -4.08 4.13
C ILE A 7 -15.36 -5.11 4.61
N ASP A 8 -15.25 -6.37 4.23
CA ASP A 8 -16.11 -7.47 4.69
C ASP A 8 -16.16 -7.65 6.22
N TYR A 9 -15.14 -7.19 6.96
CA TYR A 9 -15.23 -7.19 8.43
C TYR A 9 -16.24 -6.18 8.99
N MET A 10 -16.56 -5.14 8.22
CA MET A 10 -17.48 -4.09 8.59
C MET A 10 -18.93 -4.55 8.39
N GLU A 11 -19.83 -4.10 9.25
CA GLU A 11 -21.27 -4.35 9.06
C GLU A 11 -21.75 -3.53 7.85
N ARG A 12 -22.12 -4.19 6.74
CA ARG A 12 -22.58 -3.53 5.50
C ARG A 12 -21.59 -2.48 4.95
N ASN A 13 -20.29 -2.70 5.14
CA ASN A 13 -19.23 -1.78 4.73
C ASN A 13 -19.38 -0.39 5.40
N LEU A 14 -19.82 -0.37 6.66
CA LEU A 14 -19.87 0.82 7.50
C LEU A 14 -18.57 0.93 8.30
N ASP A 15 -17.82 1.99 8.05
CA ASP A 15 -16.59 2.30 8.78
C ASP A 15 -16.79 2.22 10.31
N PHE A 16 -15.77 1.74 11.03
CA PHE A 16 -15.79 1.58 12.50
C PHE A 16 -16.82 0.60 13.08
N THR A 17 -17.49 -0.20 12.25
CA THR A 17 -18.40 -1.26 12.71
C THR A 17 -17.76 -2.66 12.61
N LEU A 18 -18.39 -3.66 13.24
CA LEU A 18 -17.97 -5.05 13.16
C LEU A 18 -19.17 -5.92 12.77
N SER A 19 -19.07 -6.56 11.61
CA SER A 19 -20.06 -7.48 11.07
C SER A 19 -20.33 -8.64 12.03
N PRO A 20 -21.60 -9.09 12.19
CA PRO A 20 -21.91 -10.30 12.95
C PRO A 20 -21.17 -11.54 12.45
N ASN A 21 -20.91 -11.62 11.14
CA ASN A 21 -20.14 -12.69 10.50
C ASN A 21 -18.66 -12.69 10.92
N PHE A 22 -18.17 -11.55 11.41
CA PHE A 22 -16.80 -11.34 11.89
C PHE A 22 -16.74 -11.17 13.42
N SER A 23 -17.76 -11.59 14.16
CA SER A 23 -17.78 -11.51 15.64
C SER A 23 -16.59 -12.20 16.33
N GLY A 24 -15.94 -13.18 15.67
CA GLY A 24 -14.72 -13.85 16.14
C GLY A 24 -13.41 -13.15 15.78
N LEU A 25 -13.44 -12.09 14.94
CA LEU A 25 -12.25 -11.39 14.47
C LEU A 25 -11.38 -10.81 15.61
N PRO A 26 -11.95 -10.15 16.66
CA PRO A 26 -11.17 -9.72 17.81
C PRO A 26 -10.34 -10.84 18.46
N ALA A 27 -10.92 -12.04 18.60
CA ALA A 27 -10.23 -13.19 19.17
C ALA A 27 -9.11 -13.70 18.25
N LEU A 28 -9.34 -13.72 16.93
CA LEU A 28 -8.33 -14.07 15.94
C LEU A 28 -7.13 -13.12 15.99
N ILE A 29 -7.39 -11.81 15.98
CA ILE A 29 -6.33 -10.77 16.05
C ILE A 29 -5.47 -10.99 17.30
N ASN A 30 -6.10 -11.15 18.47
CA ASN A 30 -5.37 -11.35 19.71
C ASN A 30 -4.54 -12.65 19.70
N LYS A 31 -5.08 -13.72 19.12
CA LYS A 31 -4.38 -15.00 18.99
C LYS A 31 -3.12 -14.87 18.13
N ILE A 32 -3.25 -14.38 16.89
CA ILE A 32 -2.10 -14.31 15.97
C ILE A 32 -1.04 -13.34 16.46
N LYS A 33 -1.44 -12.25 17.15
CA LYS A 33 -0.50 -11.31 17.77
C LYS A 33 0.28 -11.96 18.91
N ALA A 34 -0.34 -12.80 19.72
CA ALA A 34 0.36 -13.59 20.74
C ALA A 34 1.37 -14.58 20.11
N GLU A 35 1.13 -15.00 18.86
CA GLU A 35 2.04 -15.82 18.04
C GLU A 35 3.08 -14.99 17.26
N GLY A 36 3.17 -13.68 17.53
CA GLY A 36 4.18 -12.79 16.93
C GLY A 36 3.84 -12.29 15.53
N MET A 37 2.57 -12.34 15.12
CA MET A 37 2.06 -11.67 13.92
C MET A 37 1.55 -10.26 14.24
N ARG A 38 1.19 -9.52 13.18
CA ARG A 38 0.61 -8.17 13.20
C ARG A 38 -0.66 -8.15 12.35
N PHE A 39 -1.54 -7.19 12.58
CA PHE A 39 -2.81 -7.10 11.86
C PHE A 39 -3.09 -5.69 11.32
N ILE A 40 -3.58 -5.59 10.08
CA ILE A 40 -3.98 -4.33 9.44
C ILE A 40 -5.46 -4.39 9.08
N ILE A 41 -6.18 -3.29 9.30
CA ILE A 41 -7.57 -3.11 8.84
C ILE A 41 -7.64 -1.99 7.80
N ILE A 42 -8.59 -2.09 6.87
CA ILE A 42 -8.94 -1.03 5.93
C ILE A 42 -9.92 -0.03 6.57
N LEU A 43 -9.88 1.23 6.13
CA LEU A 43 -10.85 2.28 6.44
C LEU A 43 -11.09 3.13 5.18
N ASP A 44 -12.34 3.51 4.94
CA ASP A 44 -12.74 4.34 3.80
C ASP A 44 -13.26 5.70 4.27
N PRO A 45 -13.03 6.79 3.51
CA PRO A 45 -13.47 8.12 3.93
C PRO A 45 -15.01 8.32 3.87
N GLY A 46 -15.74 7.50 3.12
CA GLY A 46 -17.17 7.66 2.90
C GLY A 46 -18.01 7.18 4.09
N ILE A 47 -18.66 8.09 4.82
CA ILE A 47 -19.47 7.77 6.00
C ILE A 47 -20.96 7.71 5.62
N SER A 48 -21.58 6.53 5.74
CA SER A 48 -23.02 6.33 5.48
C SER A 48 -23.90 7.25 6.33
N VAL A 49 -24.95 7.80 5.71
CA VAL A 49 -25.89 8.73 6.34
C VAL A 49 -27.33 8.20 6.40
N ASN A 50 -27.61 7.04 5.79
CA ASN A 50 -28.95 6.45 5.74
C ASN A 50 -29.22 5.43 6.86
N GLU A 51 -28.39 5.40 7.91
CA GLU A 51 -28.51 4.43 8.99
C GLU A 51 -29.73 4.72 9.89
N THR A 52 -30.52 3.67 10.16
CA THR A 52 -31.71 3.77 11.02
C THR A 52 -31.38 3.68 12.51
N ASN A 53 -30.31 2.96 12.84
CA ASN A 53 -29.79 2.86 14.20
C ASN A 53 -28.77 3.98 14.43
N TYR A 54 -28.52 4.31 15.70
CA TYR A 54 -27.49 5.28 16.06
C TYR A 54 -26.13 4.82 15.53
N TYR A 55 -25.57 5.58 14.59
CA TYR A 55 -24.24 5.37 14.03
C TYR A 55 -23.31 6.48 14.56
N PRO A 56 -22.42 6.17 15.53
CA PRO A 56 -21.60 7.18 16.20
C PRO A 56 -20.74 7.98 15.24
N ALA A 57 -20.11 7.34 14.26
CA ALA A 57 -19.22 7.98 13.31
C ALA A 57 -19.93 9.11 12.55
N PHE A 58 -21.10 8.83 11.97
CA PHE A 58 -21.91 9.86 11.30
C PHE A 58 -22.42 10.92 12.28
N SER A 59 -23.02 10.50 13.40
CA SER A 59 -23.67 11.41 14.34
C SER A 59 -22.68 12.38 14.97
N ARG A 60 -21.51 11.90 15.42
CA ARG A 60 -20.44 12.73 15.97
C ARG A 60 -19.77 13.59 14.91
N GLY A 61 -19.72 13.11 13.66
CA GLY A 61 -19.26 13.91 12.53
C GLY A 61 -20.18 15.09 12.25
N MET A 62 -21.49 14.88 12.30
CA MET A 62 -22.50 15.95 12.21
C MET A 62 -22.32 16.97 13.35
N ASP A 63 -22.19 16.50 14.60
CA ASP A 63 -22.01 17.36 15.77
C ASP A 63 -20.75 18.24 15.70
N LYS A 64 -19.69 17.73 15.05
CA LYS A 64 -18.40 18.43 14.88
C LYS A 64 -18.30 19.23 13.58
N ASP A 65 -19.34 19.24 12.75
CA ASP A 65 -19.37 19.90 11.45
C ASP A 65 -18.13 19.56 10.59
N ILE A 66 -17.89 18.28 10.34
CA ILE A 66 -16.69 17.84 9.60
C ILE A 66 -16.95 17.53 8.13
N PHE A 67 -18.21 17.38 7.72
CA PHE A 67 -18.54 16.91 6.38
C PHE A 67 -18.45 18.03 5.34
N ILE A 68 -18.02 17.66 4.14
CA ILE A 68 -17.96 18.54 2.98
C ILE A 68 -19.37 18.98 2.59
N LYS A 69 -19.53 20.28 2.39
CA LYS A 69 -20.82 20.93 2.11
C LYS A 69 -20.82 21.63 0.76
N ARG A 70 -22.01 21.99 0.30
CA ARG A 70 -22.15 22.93 -0.82
C ARG A 70 -21.65 24.33 -0.42
N PRO A 71 -21.14 25.13 -1.37
CA PRO A 71 -20.88 26.54 -1.13
C PRO A 71 -22.11 27.28 -0.64
N ASP A 72 -21.89 28.26 0.25
CA ASP A 72 -22.91 29.18 0.76
C ASP A 72 -24.15 28.49 1.37
N SER A 73 -23.99 27.26 1.87
CA SER A 73 -25.07 26.42 2.37
C SER A 73 -24.57 25.46 3.46
N ASP A 74 -25.45 25.07 4.37
CA ASP A 74 -25.21 23.97 5.33
C ASP A 74 -25.55 22.58 4.77
N GLU A 75 -25.94 22.51 3.50
CA GLU A 75 -26.26 21.25 2.81
C GLU A 75 -24.99 20.42 2.57
N ILE A 76 -24.93 19.24 3.20
CA ILE A 76 -23.87 18.26 2.97
C ILE A 76 -23.97 17.69 1.56
N LEU A 77 -22.82 17.53 0.91
CA LEU A 77 -22.73 16.84 -0.36
C LEU A 77 -22.66 15.34 -0.12
N TYR A 78 -23.68 14.63 -0.58
CA TYR A 78 -23.73 13.17 -0.54
C TYR A 78 -23.29 12.57 -1.87
N SER A 79 -22.59 11.45 -1.81
CA SER A 79 -22.37 10.56 -2.96
C SER A 79 -22.61 9.11 -2.53
N LYS A 80 -22.13 8.12 -3.30
CA LYS A 80 -22.23 6.70 -2.98
C LYS A 80 -20.87 6.02 -3.08
N VAL A 81 -20.60 5.11 -2.14
CA VAL A 81 -19.42 4.23 -2.14
C VAL A 81 -19.88 2.83 -1.68
N TRP A 82 -19.09 2.13 -0.85
CA TRP A 82 -19.30 0.74 -0.50
C TRP A 82 -20.44 0.46 0.48
N SER A 83 -20.83 1.43 1.31
CA SER A 83 -21.85 1.22 2.34
C SER A 83 -23.22 0.92 1.74
N TYR A 84 -23.91 -0.10 2.27
CA TYR A 84 -25.24 -0.49 1.80
C TYR A 84 -26.35 -0.01 2.74
N LEU A 85 -27.53 0.26 2.17
CA LEU A 85 -28.73 0.64 2.93
C LEU A 85 -29.10 -0.40 4.01
N PRO A 86 -29.74 0.01 5.11
CA PRO A 86 -30.20 -0.92 6.14
C PRO A 86 -31.45 -1.68 5.69
N ASN A 87 -31.60 -2.91 6.19
CA ASN A 87 -32.80 -3.74 6.00
C ASN A 87 -33.14 -4.05 4.53
N ILE A 88 -32.13 -4.14 3.66
CA ILE A 88 -32.26 -4.59 2.27
C ILE A 88 -31.50 -5.90 2.06
N GLU A 89 -31.99 -6.71 1.13
CA GLU A 89 -31.26 -7.86 0.59
C GLU A 89 -30.64 -7.44 -0.73
N ILE A 90 -29.34 -7.66 -0.88
CA ILE A 90 -28.58 -7.26 -2.08
C ILE A 90 -28.71 -8.38 -3.10
N ASP A 91 -29.25 -8.07 -4.28
CA ASP A 91 -29.22 -8.97 -5.41
C ASP A 91 -27.85 -8.85 -6.12
N GLU A 92 -26.91 -9.71 -5.72
CA GLU A 92 -25.56 -9.76 -6.29
C GLU A 92 -25.52 -10.20 -7.77
N SER A 93 -26.65 -10.62 -8.34
CA SER A 93 -26.73 -10.95 -9.78
C SER A 93 -26.88 -9.73 -10.68
N LEU A 94 -27.22 -8.56 -10.10
CA LEU A 94 -27.38 -7.33 -10.86
C LEU A 94 -26.03 -6.74 -11.31
N PRO A 95 -26.01 -5.97 -12.41
CA PRO A 95 -24.84 -5.17 -12.77
C PRO A 95 -24.44 -4.23 -11.63
N PHE A 96 -23.13 -4.01 -11.45
CA PHE A 96 -22.60 -3.18 -10.36
C PHE A 96 -23.23 -1.78 -10.30
N GLU A 97 -23.45 -1.13 -11.45
CA GLU A 97 -24.10 0.17 -11.51
C GLU A 97 -25.54 0.13 -10.96
N GLU A 98 -26.30 -0.94 -11.23
CA GLU A 98 -27.63 -1.13 -10.67
C GLU A 98 -27.59 -1.43 -9.16
N ILE A 99 -26.56 -2.16 -8.70
CA ILE A 99 -26.33 -2.40 -7.27
C ILE A 99 -26.09 -1.07 -6.56
N VAL A 100 -25.22 -0.22 -7.10
CA VAL A 100 -24.95 1.12 -6.54
C VAL A 100 -26.22 1.97 -6.54
N GLU A 101 -26.97 1.99 -7.65
CA GLU A 101 -28.17 2.79 -7.77
C GLU A 101 -29.23 2.38 -6.73
N LYS A 102 -29.50 1.06 -6.60
CA LYS A 102 -30.59 0.54 -5.79
C LYS A 102 -30.24 0.34 -4.31
N PHE A 103 -29.00 -0.05 -4.02
CA PHE A 103 -28.65 -0.61 -2.71
C PHE A 103 -27.59 0.18 -1.96
N ALA A 104 -26.71 0.92 -2.64
CA ALA A 104 -25.69 1.71 -1.94
C ALA A 104 -26.32 2.91 -1.21
N ALA A 105 -25.94 3.06 0.05
CA ALA A 105 -26.32 4.18 0.90
C ALA A 105 -25.66 5.48 0.43
N HIS A 106 -26.27 6.59 0.78
CA HIS A 106 -25.66 7.90 0.66
C HIS A 106 -24.51 7.99 1.67
N CYS A 107 -23.37 8.50 1.22
CA CYS A 107 -22.19 8.74 2.04
C CYS A 107 -21.83 10.22 2.05
N ALA A 108 -21.47 10.74 3.23
CA ALA A 108 -20.85 12.04 3.41
C ALA A 108 -19.33 11.88 3.53
N PHE A 109 -18.58 12.86 3.04
CA PHE A 109 -17.11 12.84 3.03
C PHE A 109 -16.57 13.84 4.05
N PRO A 110 -15.73 13.41 5.01
CA PRO A 110 -15.03 14.31 5.92
C PRO A 110 -14.08 15.25 5.18
N ASP A 111 -13.99 16.48 5.66
CA ASP A 111 -12.99 17.47 5.27
C ASP A 111 -11.75 17.30 6.16
N PHE A 112 -10.77 16.52 5.71
CA PHE A 112 -9.58 16.16 6.49
C PHE A 112 -8.58 17.31 6.65
N PHE A 113 -8.83 18.50 6.08
CA PHE A 113 -8.04 19.68 6.40
C PHE A 113 -8.38 20.30 7.76
N ARG A 114 -9.59 20.03 8.28
CA ARG A 114 -10.06 20.64 9.53
C ARG A 114 -9.48 19.96 10.76
N ASN A 115 -9.11 20.76 11.77
CA ASN A 115 -8.72 20.25 13.07
C ASN A 115 -9.86 19.48 13.78
N SER A 116 -11.12 19.87 13.56
CA SER A 116 -12.28 19.15 14.10
C SER A 116 -12.39 17.73 13.54
N THR A 117 -12.04 17.54 12.27
CA THR A 117 -11.99 16.23 11.62
C THR A 117 -10.86 15.38 12.18
N ALA A 118 -9.69 15.97 12.48
CA ALA A 118 -8.59 15.27 13.13
C ALA A 118 -9.01 14.67 14.48
N ASP A 119 -9.70 15.47 15.32
CA ASP A 119 -10.21 15.01 16.61
C ASP A 119 -11.26 13.90 16.45
N TRP A 120 -12.18 14.06 15.51
CA TRP A 120 -13.21 13.05 15.22
C TRP A 120 -12.58 11.74 14.76
N TRP A 121 -11.73 11.78 13.72
CA TRP A 121 -11.09 10.61 13.13
C TRP A 121 -10.27 9.83 14.15
N LYS A 122 -9.50 10.57 14.98
CA LYS A 122 -8.75 9.98 16.08
C LYS A 122 -9.66 9.28 17.09
N ASN A 123 -10.78 9.88 17.47
CA ASN A 123 -11.70 9.28 18.43
C ASN A 123 -12.35 8.00 17.89
N GLU A 124 -12.80 8.00 16.63
CA GLU A 124 -13.38 6.81 16.00
C GLU A 124 -12.36 5.65 15.95
N ILE A 125 -11.12 5.93 15.52
CA ILE A 125 -10.03 4.94 15.49
C ILE A 125 -9.71 4.41 16.90
N LEU A 126 -9.65 5.27 17.90
CA LEU A 126 -9.40 4.87 19.29
C LEU A 126 -10.51 3.98 19.83
N GLU A 127 -11.76 4.21 19.46
CA GLU A 127 -12.89 3.38 19.87
C GLU A 127 -12.97 2.04 19.11
N VAL A 128 -12.50 1.95 17.87
CA VAL A 128 -12.30 0.63 17.24
C VAL A 128 -11.24 -0.16 18.00
N TYR A 129 -10.13 0.49 18.37
CA TYR A 129 -9.04 -0.16 19.08
C TYR A 129 -9.42 -0.55 20.52
N ASN A 130 -10.12 0.32 21.24
CA ASN A 130 -10.58 0.17 22.62
C ASN A 130 -12.11 0.34 22.70
N ASN A 131 -12.82 -0.61 22.09
CA ASN A 131 -14.28 -0.55 22.02
C ASN A 131 -14.90 -0.58 23.43
N PRO A 132 -15.93 0.25 23.71
CA PRO A 132 -16.66 0.19 24.98
C PRO A 132 -17.15 -1.21 25.34
N ASN A 133 -17.48 -2.02 24.33
CA ASN A 133 -17.58 -3.45 24.46
C ASN A 133 -16.24 -4.11 24.12
N ALA A 134 -15.48 -4.47 25.16
CA ALA A 134 -14.14 -5.04 25.01
C ALA A 134 -14.08 -6.27 24.08
N SER A 135 -15.16 -7.05 23.95
CA SER A 135 -15.20 -8.21 23.04
C SER A 135 -15.20 -7.82 21.55
N LYS A 136 -15.47 -6.55 21.22
CA LYS A 136 -15.44 -5.99 19.87
C LYS A 136 -14.18 -5.17 19.57
N SER A 137 -13.24 -5.06 20.51
CA SER A 137 -12.00 -4.29 20.31
C SER A 137 -11.10 -4.94 19.27
N LEU A 138 -10.73 -4.21 18.22
CA LEU A 138 -9.82 -4.69 17.18
C LEU A 138 -8.41 -4.15 17.43
N LYS A 139 -7.51 -5.01 17.90
CA LYS A 139 -6.12 -4.64 18.25
C LYS A 139 -5.21 -4.59 17.03
N PHE A 140 -5.51 -3.74 16.04
CA PHE A 140 -4.69 -3.55 14.84
C PHE A 140 -3.29 -2.97 15.14
N ASP A 141 -2.36 -3.10 14.19
CA ASP A 141 -0.97 -2.61 14.25
C ASP A 141 -0.67 -1.60 13.13
N GLY A 142 -1.55 -1.52 12.14
CA GLY A 142 -1.48 -0.57 11.03
C GLY A 142 -2.86 -0.31 10.46
N LEU A 143 -2.97 0.76 9.66
CA LEU A 143 -4.20 1.17 9.01
C LEU A 143 -3.97 1.28 7.50
N TRP A 144 -4.92 0.78 6.73
CA TRP A 144 -4.99 0.94 5.29
C TRP A 144 -6.13 1.93 4.98
N ILE A 145 -5.79 3.15 4.57
CA ILE A 145 -6.77 4.14 4.12
C ILE A 145 -6.91 4.06 2.61
N ASP A 146 -8.09 3.67 2.15
CA ASP A 146 -8.39 3.47 0.73
C ASP A 146 -9.53 4.40 0.27
N MET A 147 -9.86 4.35 -1.02
CA MET A 147 -10.95 5.10 -1.62
C MET A 147 -10.84 6.62 -1.45
N ASN A 148 -9.62 7.11 -1.22
CA ASN A 148 -9.34 8.46 -0.73
C ASN A 148 -8.75 9.41 -1.78
N GLU A 149 -9.08 9.22 -3.07
CA GLU A 149 -8.87 10.23 -4.11
C GLU A 149 -9.54 11.58 -3.82
N PRO A 150 -10.81 11.69 -3.36
CA PRO A 150 -11.79 10.68 -2.91
C PRO A 150 -12.59 10.05 -4.04
N ALA A 151 -12.68 8.72 -4.05
CA ALA A 151 -13.44 7.98 -5.05
C ALA A 151 -14.93 7.96 -4.70
N VAL A 152 -15.77 8.12 -5.74
CA VAL A 152 -17.22 7.98 -5.65
C VAL A 152 -17.75 7.13 -6.80
N PHE A 153 -18.88 6.45 -6.56
CA PHE A 153 -19.58 5.67 -7.59
C PHE A 153 -20.65 6.47 -8.35
N VAL A 154 -20.99 7.67 -7.86
CA VAL A 154 -21.86 8.62 -8.54
C VAL A 154 -21.06 9.87 -8.84
N ASP A 155 -20.95 10.23 -10.12
CA ASP A 155 -20.20 11.39 -10.58
C ASP A 155 -20.75 12.67 -9.95
N GLY A 156 -19.87 13.42 -9.29
CA GLY A 156 -20.23 14.60 -8.53
C GLY A 156 -20.95 14.27 -7.23
N ALA A 157 -22.24 14.58 -7.15
CA ALA A 157 -23.05 14.41 -5.96
C ALA A 157 -24.47 13.97 -6.30
N ILE A 158 -25.15 13.39 -5.31
CA ILE A 158 -26.56 13.07 -5.40
C ILE A 158 -27.34 14.39 -5.57
N GLY A 159 -28.19 14.44 -6.60
CA GLY A 159 -28.87 15.67 -7.02
C GLY A 159 -28.04 16.59 -7.91
N GLY A 160 -26.84 16.17 -8.33
CA GLY A 160 -25.99 16.85 -9.29
C GLY A 160 -25.16 18.00 -8.72
N CYS A 161 -24.34 18.56 -9.60
CA CYS A 161 -23.49 19.72 -9.34
C CYS A 161 -24.11 21.00 -9.93
N ARG A 162 -23.78 22.16 -9.34
CA ARG A 162 -24.36 23.47 -9.67
C ARG A 162 -23.43 24.35 -10.51
N ASN A 163 -22.13 24.05 -10.56
CA ASN A 163 -21.14 24.92 -11.21
C ASN A 163 -20.51 24.28 -12.44
N ASP A 164 -21.10 24.50 -13.61
CA ASP A 164 -20.61 23.92 -14.87
C ASP A 164 -19.18 24.35 -15.21
N LEU A 165 -18.77 25.58 -14.86
CA LEU A 165 -17.43 26.06 -15.19
C LEU A 165 -16.33 25.35 -14.38
N LEU A 166 -16.60 25.00 -13.13
CA LEU A 166 -15.66 24.23 -12.30
C LEU A 166 -15.63 22.76 -12.69
N ASN A 167 -16.79 22.18 -13.01
CA ASN A 167 -16.89 20.77 -13.39
C ASN A 167 -16.40 20.53 -14.83
N ASN A 168 -16.54 21.53 -15.71
CA ASN A 168 -16.10 21.54 -17.10
C ASN A 168 -15.27 22.80 -17.40
N PRO A 169 -14.02 22.88 -16.90
CA PRO A 169 -13.17 24.06 -17.11
C PRO A 169 -12.91 24.34 -18.60
N PRO A 170 -12.61 25.61 -18.96
CA PRO A 170 -12.33 26.00 -20.34
C PRO A 170 -11.21 25.18 -21.00
N TYR A 171 -10.27 24.73 -20.18
CA TYR A 171 -9.29 23.73 -20.53
C TYR A 171 -9.50 22.49 -19.67
N MET A 172 -10.05 21.43 -20.29
CA MET A 172 -10.08 20.11 -19.67
C MET A 172 -8.73 19.42 -19.91
N PRO A 173 -7.97 19.05 -18.87
CA PRO A 173 -6.74 18.29 -19.03
C PRO A 173 -6.99 16.94 -19.72
N HIS A 174 -5.93 16.30 -20.22
CA HIS A 174 -6.01 14.98 -20.85
C HIS A 174 -6.15 13.86 -19.80
N LEU A 175 -7.31 13.82 -19.14
CA LEU A 175 -7.70 12.78 -18.18
C LEU A 175 -8.38 11.59 -18.89
N ALA A 176 -8.48 10.44 -18.20
CA ALA A 176 -9.00 9.19 -18.78
C ALA A 176 -10.42 9.35 -19.37
N SER A 177 -11.34 9.96 -18.62
CA SER A 177 -12.73 10.21 -19.03
C SER A 177 -12.96 11.69 -19.30
N ARG A 178 -12.13 12.28 -20.17
CA ARG A 178 -12.13 13.72 -20.46
C ARG A 178 -13.50 14.30 -20.85
N SER A 179 -14.35 13.52 -21.51
CA SER A 179 -15.71 13.95 -21.91
C SER A 179 -16.67 14.13 -20.76
N GLU A 180 -16.42 13.47 -19.63
CA GLU A 180 -17.33 13.41 -18.47
C GLU A 180 -17.06 14.51 -17.44
N GLY A 181 -16.06 15.36 -17.68
CA GLY A 181 -15.70 16.44 -16.77
C GLY A 181 -14.78 16.00 -15.64
N LEU A 182 -14.46 16.94 -14.74
CA LEU A 182 -13.65 16.65 -13.55
C LEU A 182 -14.43 15.83 -12.51
N THR A 183 -15.76 15.79 -12.60
CA THR A 183 -16.66 15.07 -11.67
C THR A 183 -16.72 13.57 -11.89
N TYR A 184 -16.11 13.07 -12.97
CA TYR A 184 -16.06 11.63 -13.23
C TYR A 184 -15.36 10.89 -12.09
N LYS A 185 -16.12 10.05 -11.38
CA LYS A 185 -15.71 9.33 -10.16
C LYS A 185 -15.13 10.21 -9.05
N ALA A 186 -15.49 11.49 -9.03
CA ALA A 186 -15.06 12.46 -8.02
C ALA A 186 -16.23 13.34 -7.53
N PRO A 187 -16.15 13.94 -6.32
CA PRO A 187 -17.14 14.90 -5.85
C PRO A 187 -17.28 16.13 -6.75
N CYS A 188 -18.36 16.90 -6.56
CA CYS A 188 -18.55 18.18 -7.26
C CYS A 188 -17.37 19.13 -7.02
N MET A 189 -16.85 19.76 -8.07
CA MET A 189 -15.67 20.62 -7.96
C MET A 189 -15.93 21.91 -7.18
N GLU A 190 -17.19 22.35 -7.10
CA GLU A 190 -17.57 23.45 -6.23
C GLU A 190 -17.58 23.11 -4.74
N ALA A 191 -17.45 21.84 -4.34
CA ALA A 191 -17.58 21.44 -2.95
C ALA A 191 -16.67 22.24 -1.99
N GLN A 192 -17.23 22.68 -0.86
CA GLN A 192 -16.56 23.60 0.06
C GLN A 192 -15.79 22.83 1.14
N GLN A 193 -14.50 23.11 1.24
CA GLN A 193 -13.58 22.63 2.27
C GLN A 193 -12.89 23.81 2.96
N TYR A 194 -12.19 23.54 4.06
CA TYR A 194 -11.54 24.57 4.87
C TYR A 194 -10.15 24.11 5.33
N LEU A 195 -9.14 24.92 5.03
CA LEU A 195 -7.78 24.69 5.53
C LEU A 195 -7.75 24.77 7.07
N ALA A 196 -6.66 24.28 7.67
CA ALA A 196 -6.51 24.22 9.12
C ALA A 196 -6.58 25.60 9.81
N ASP A 197 -6.33 26.70 9.08
CA ASP A 197 -6.44 28.08 9.57
C ASP A 197 -7.86 28.69 9.39
N GLY A 198 -8.80 27.91 8.86
CA GLY A 198 -10.17 28.32 8.58
C GLY A 198 -10.37 28.95 7.20
N THR A 199 -9.34 29.02 6.35
CA THR A 199 -9.48 29.57 4.99
C THR A 199 -10.38 28.66 4.13
N PRO A 200 -11.48 29.18 3.56
CA PRO A 200 -12.33 28.41 2.67
C PRO A 200 -11.61 28.11 1.34
N VAL A 201 -11.65 26.86 0.91
CA VAL A 201 -11.10 26.37 -0.36
C VAL A 201 -12.11 25.50 -1.08
N ARG A 202 -12.07 25.48 -2.42
CA ARG A 202 -12.96 24.64 -3.22
C ARG A 202 -12.28 23.32 -3.52
N HIS A 203 -13.07 22.26 -3.66
CA HIS A 203 -12.57 20.95 -4.05
C HIS A 203 -11.83 20.99 -5.39
N TYR A 204 -12.23 21.86 -6.33
CA TYR A 204 -11.47 22.13 -7.56
C TYR A 204 -9.97 22.39 -7.32
N ASP A 205 -9.64 23.14 -6.26
CA ASP A 205 -8.28 23.57 -5.97
C ASP A 205 -7.51 22.51 -5.15
N VAL A 206 -8.21 21.64 -4.40
CA VAL A 206 -7.61 20.74 -3.42
C VAL A 206 -7.98 19.25 -3.60
N HIS A 207 -8.62 18.86 -4.71
CA HIS A 207 -9.01 17.47 -4.99
C HIS A 207 -7.83 16.51 -4.83
N ASN A 208 -6.71 16.81 -5.53
CA ASN A 208 -5.48 16.02 -5.48
C ASN A 208 -4.75 16.07 -4.11
N LEU A 209 -5.29 16.77 -3.11
CA LEU A 209 -4.77 16.86 -1.76
C LEU A 209 -5.64 16.11 -0.73
N TYR A 210 -6.74 15.49 -1.14
CA TYR A 210 -7.69 14.86 -0.21
C TYR A 210 -7.05 13.70 0.58
N GLY A 211 -6.56 12.66 -0.09
CA GLY A 211 -5.87 11.54 0.57
C GLY A 211 -4.64 11.99 1.36
N TRP A 212 -3.88 12.96 0.83
CA TRP A 212 -2.77 13.60 1.55
C TRP A 212 -3.22 14.22 2.89
N SER A 213 -4.33 14.94 2.91
CA SER A 213 -4.86 15.59 4.11
C SER A 213 -5.32 14.59 5.18
N GLN A 214 -5.79 13.41 4.77
CA GLN A 214 -6.16 12.30 5.66
C GLN A 214 -4.94 11.54 6.22
N THR A 215 -3.83 11.51 5.48
CA THR A 215 -2.69 10.62 5.73
C THR A 215 -2.04 10.88 7.10
N LYS A 216 -1.67 12.13 7.38
CA LYS A 216 -0.93 12.48 8.60
C LYS A 216 -1.74 12.17 9.86
N MET A 217 -3.00 12.59 9.90
CA MET A 217 -3.84 12.39 11.08
C MET A 217 -4.18 10.92 11.33
N THR A 218 -4.23 10.10 10.28
CA THR A 218 -4.38 8.65 10.41
C THR A 218 -3.18 8.03 11.14
N LEU A 219 -1.95 8.46 10.79
CA LEU A 219 -0.75 7.99 11.49
C LEU A 219 -0.75 8.42 12.96
N GLU A 220 -1.10 9.68 13.24
CA GLU A 220 -1.19 10.20 14.61
C GLU A 220 -2.26 9.47 15.44
N ALA A 221 -3.40 9.12 14.83
CA ALA A 221 -4.45 8.34 15.46
C ALA A 221 -4.00 6.89 15.74
N LEU A 222 -3.34 6.24 14.77
CA LEU A 222 -2.75 4.91 14.92
C LEU A 222 -1.73 4.86 16.06
N GLN A 223 -0.82 5.84 16.11
CA GLN A 223 0.19 5.95 17.17
C GLN A 223 -0.44 6.20 18.54
N ALA A 224 -1.49 7.02 18.60
CA ALA A 224 -2.24 7.21 19.83
C ALA A 224 -2.95 5.94 20.30
N ALA A 225 -3.44 5.12 19.39
CA ALA A 225 -4.13 3.86 19.71
C ALA A 225 -3.17 2.77 20.18
N THR A 226 -2.06 2.58 19.46
CA THR A 226 -1.14 1.45 19.70
C THR A 226 -0.01 1.79 20.66
N SER A 227 0.31 3.07 20.85
CA SER A 227 1.58 3.52 21.46
C SER A 227 2.83 2.96 20.77
N GLU A 228 2.67 2.50 19.53
CA GLU A 228 3.73 2.02 18.65
C GLU A 228 3.78 2.91 17.41
N ARG A 229 4.91 2.86 16.73
CA ARG A 229 5.19 3.54 15.46
C ARG A 229 4.13 3.29 14.39
N GLY A 230 3.71 2.03 14.24
CA GLY A 230 2.70 1.59 13.28
C GLY A 230 3.10 1.80 11.81
N ILE A 231 2.16 1.48 10.90
CA ILE A 231 2.24 1.79 9.48
C ILE A 231 0.88 2.25 8.96
N VAL A 232 0.88 3.25 8.09
CA VAL A 232 -0.29 3.65 7.31
C VAL A 232 -0.02 3.35 5.85
N ILE A 233 -1.03 2.82 5.17
CA ILE A 233 -1.03 2.55 3.72
C ILE A 233 -2.08 3.43 3.08
N THR A 234 -1.75 4.23 2.06
CA THR A 234 -2.70 5.13 1.40
C THR A 234 -2.73 4.95 -0.11
N ARG A 235 -3.92 5.07 -0.73
CA ARG A 235 -4.06 5.01 -2.19
C ARG A 235 -3.65 6.33 -2.82
N SER A 236 -4.37 7.40 -2.50
CA SER A 236 -4.10 8.71 -3.05
C SER A 236 -2.88 9.34 -2.39
N THR A 237 -1.97 9.86 -3.22
CA THR A 237 -0.71 10.48 -2.79
C THR A 237 -0.49 11.83 -3.47
N TYR A 238 0.24 12.70 -2.78
CA TYR A 238 0.74 13.97 -3.28
C TYR A 238 2.21 14.12 -2.83
N PRO A 239 3.06 14.97 -3.44
CA PRO A 239 4.38 15.26 -2.89
C PRO A 239 4.32 15.53 -1.38
N SER A 240 5.14 14.80 -0.61
CA SER A 240 5.19 14.68 0.86
C SER A 240 4.26 13.65 1.54
N SER A 241 3.33 12.99 0.85
CA SER A 241 2.49 11.91 1.46
C SER A 241 3.34 10.79 2.07
N GLY A 242 4.47 10.45 1.43
CA GLY A 242 5.47 9.49 1.93
C GLY A 242 5.98 9.76 3.33
N ARG A 243 5.78 10.98 3.84
CA ARG A 243 6.15 11.40 5.19
C ARG A 243 5.42 10.65 6.29
N TRP A 244 4.24 10.11 5.98
CA TRP A 244 3.36 9.52 6.98
C TRP A 244 2.76 8.19 6.57
N ALA A 245 2.73 7.85 5.27
CA ALA A 245 2.27 6.56 4.79
C ALA A 245 3.20 5.92 3.75
N GLY A 246 3.11 4.60 3.63
CA GLY A 246 3.48 3.88 2.43
C GLY A 246 2.33 3.83 1.42
N HIS A 247 2.61 3.33 0.22
CA HIS A 247 1.68 3.26 -0.90
C HIS A 247 1.75 1.89 -1.60
N TRP A 248 0.64 1.46 -2.22
CA TRP A 248 0.58 0.33 -3.14
C TRP A 248 0.06 0.83 -4.49
N LEU A 249 0.48 0.21 -5.59
CA LEU A 249 0.23 0.69 -6.96
C LEU A 249 -1.24 0.57 -7.44
N GLY A 250 -2.18 0.35 -6.52
CA GLY A 250 -3.60 0.26 -6.82
C GLY A 250 -4.05 -1.08 -7.40
N ASP A 251 -5.24 -1.03 -7.98
CA ASP A 251 -5.97 -2.19 -8.49
C ASP A 251 -5.38 -2.67 -9.82
N ASN A 252 -4.38 -3.55 -9.73
CA ASN A 252 -3.80 -4.19 -10.90
C ASN A 252 -4.64 -5.38 -11.38
N THR A 253 -4.35 -5.82 -12.60
CA THR A 253 -4.85 -7.08 -13.13
C THR A 253 -3.80 -8.17 -12.91
N ALA A 254 -4.20 -9.41 -12.66
CA ALA A 254 -3.28 -10.53 -12.83
C ALA A 254 -3.03 -10.73 -14.34
N ALA A 255 -2.00 -10.05 -14.83
CA ALA A 255 -1.43 -10.22 -16.16
C ALA A 255 0.11 -10.05 -16.11
N TRP A 256 0.81 -10.59 -17.12
CA TRP A 256 2.27 -10.57 -17.18
C TRP A 256 2.88 -9.16 -17.30
N ASP A 257 2.25 -8.28 -18.07
CA ASP A 257 2.71 -6.90 -18.24
C ASP A 257 2.69 -6.11 -16.91
N GLN A 258 1.83 -6.52 -15.98
CA GLN A 258 1.68 -5.86 -14.68
C GLN A 258 2.89 -6.11 -13.77
N LEU A 259 3.61 -7.24 -13.95
CA LEU A 259 4.88 -7.49 -13.26
C LEU A 259 5.94 -6.46 -13.66
N HIS A 260 6.10 -6.21 -14.97
CA HIS A 260 7.05 -5.20 -15.47
C HIS A 260 6.64 -3.79 -15.01
N LYS A 261 5.36 -3.44 -15.12
CA LYS A 261 4.83 -2.14 -14.64
C LYS A 261 5.05 -1.94 -13.14
N SER A 262 5.03 -3.01 -12.34
CA SER A 262 5.29 -2.91 -10.89
C SER A 262 6.72 -2.43 -10.58
N ILE A 263 7.71 -2.83 -11.39
CA ILE A 263 9.10 -2.38 -11.25
C ILE A 263 9.18 -0.89 -11.58
N ILE A 264 8.53 -0.48 -12.67
CA ILE A 264 8.48 0.91 -13.13
C ILE A 264 7.83 1.80 -12.06
N GLY A 265 6.61 1.45 -11.62
CA GLY A 265 5.86 2.24 -10.63
C GLY A 265 6.64 2.37 -9.32
N THR A 266 7.23 1.27 -8.85
CA THR A 266 8.08 1.28 -7.66
C THR A 266 9.29 2.22 -7.80
N CYS A 267 9.94 2.25 -8.97
CA CYS A 267 11.08 3.13 -9.23
C CYS A 267 10.67 4.61 -9.41
N GLN A 268 9.42 4.88 -9.81
CA GLN A 268 8.89 6.23 -10.03
C GLN A 268 8.43 6.90 -8.73
N GLU A 269 8.01 6.13 -7.73
CA GLU A 269 7.56 6.56 -6.39
C GLU A 269 8.68 7.14 -5.51
N LYS A 270 9.46 8.09 -6.04
CA LYS A 270 10.64 8.70 -5.40
C LYS A 270 10.29 9.68 -4.27
N GLY A 271 9.05 10.19 -4.24
CA GLY A 271 8.55 11.11 -3.21
C GLY A 271 7.92 10.41 -2.00
N SER A 272 7.59 9.13 -2.14
CA SER A 272 7.03 8.30 -1.08
C SER A 272 8.10 7.80 -0.11
N ALA A 273 9.39 7.92 -0.46
CA ALA A 273 10.55 7.58 0.38
C ALA A 273 10.89 8.60 1.49
N VAL A 274 10.18 9.73 1.55
CA VAL A 274 10.58 10.88 2.38
C VAL A 274 9.80 10.91 3.69
N LEU A 275 10.45 10.44 4.77
CA LEU A 275 10.19 10.64 6.21
C LEU A 275 9.07 9.81 6.87
N GLY A 276 9.20 9.52 8.16
CA GLY A 276 8.16 9.10 9.13
C GLY A 276 7.35 7.79 8.93
N SER A 277 7.11 7.32 7.72
CA SER A 277 6.44 6.03 7.48
C SER A 277 7.43 5.02 6.98
N TRP A 278 7.41 3.89 7.66
CA TRP A 278 8.08 2.68 7.22
C TRP A 278 7.49 2.37 5.86
N ASN A 279 8.27 2.59 4.80
CA ASN A 279 7.99 2.00 3.48
C ASN A 279 8.21 0.50 3.55
N GLY A 280 7.54 -0.13 4.49
CA GLY A 280 7.42 -1.55 4.64
C GLY A 280 6.59 -2.15 3.53
N LEU A 281 6.07 -1.41 2.53
CA LEU A 281 5.17 -1.91 1.47
C LEU A 281 5.70 -1.82 0.05
N VAL A 282 6.71 -0.98 -0.22
CA VAL A 282 7.45 -1.08 -1.48
C VAL A 282 8.20 -2.42 -1.58
N PRO A 283 8.73 -3.02 -0.49
CA PRO A 283 9.32 -4.35 -0.61
C PRO A 283 8.30 -5.47 -0.68
N TRP A 284 7.01 -5.31 -0.36
CA TRP A 284 6.06 -6.43 -0.55
C TRP A 284 6.03 -6.80 -2.02
N PHE A 285 6.00 -5.80 -2.90
CA PHE A 285 5.95 -5.97 -4.36
C PHE A 285 7.26 -6.32 -5.04
N VAL A 286 8.33 -6.62 -4.31
CA VAL A 286 9.65 -6.81 -4.95
C VAL A 286 10.16 -8.25 -4.89
N LEU A 287 9.66 -9.05 -3.94
CA LEU A 287 9.86 -10.51 -3.93
C LEU A 287 8.54 -11.31 -3.97
N LEU A 288 7.37 -10.67 -3.74
CA LEU A 288 6.06 -11.25 -4.11
C LEU A 288 5.74 -11.25 -5.61
N PRO A 289 6.44 -10.54 -6.54
CA PRO A 289 6.31 -10.81 -7.96
C PRO A 289 6.58 -12.27 -8.26
N TRP A 290 7.29 -13.00 -7.39
CA TRP A 290 7.49 -14.43 -7.54
C TRP A 290 6.28 -15.27 -7.10
N CYS A 291 5.68 -15.02 -5.94
CA CYS A 291 4.41 -15.72 -5.59
C CYS A 291 3.28 -15.36 -6.58
N PHE A 292 3.27 -14.13 -7.11
CA PHE A 292 2.41 -13.72 -8.22
C PHE A 292 2.80 -14.37 -9.56
N TYR A 293 4.08 -14.43 -9.91
CA TYR A 293 4.61 -15.14 -11.08
C TYR A 293 4.19 -16.61 -11.05
N LEU A 294 4.24 -17.25 -9.88
CA LEU A 294 3.83 -18.63 -9.70
C LEU A 294 2.31 -18.80 -9.78
N SER A 295 1.52 -17.88 -9.20
CA SER A 295 0.06 -18.00 -9.24
C SER A 295 -0.46 -17.78 -10.66
N GLN A 296 0.17 -16.88 -11.40
CA GLN A 296 -0.15 -16.60 -12.80
C GLN A 296 0.37 -17.64 -13.79
N ALA A 297 1.53 -18.25 -13.55
CA ALA A 297 2.06 -19.33 -14.39
C ALA A 297 1.24 -20.64 -14.27
N LEU A 298 0.48 -20.82 -13.18
CA LEU A 298 -0.33 -22.02 -12.96
C LEU A 298 -1.79 -21.88 -13.44
N GLN A 299 -2.34 -20.66 -13.54
CA GLN A 299 -3.62 -20.40 -14.24
C GLN A 299 -3.72 -18.97 -14.79
N PRO A 300 -4.22 -18.77 -16.01
CA PRO A 300 -4.35 -17.44 -16.61
C PRO A 300 -5.66 -16.78 -16.15
N SER A 301 -5.74 -16.15 -14.95
CA SER A 301 -6.96 -15.42 -14.53
C SER A 301 -6.88 -14.62 -13.20
N PHE A 302 -6.88 -13.29 -13.34
CA PHE A 302 -7.57 -12.24 -12.54
C PHE A 302 -7.04 -11.64 -11.21
N SER A 303 -7.38 -10.34 -11.06
CA SER A 303 -6.94 -9.29 -10.13
C SER A 303 -7.08 -9.58 -8.63
N ASN A 304 -6.39 -8.75 -7.84
CA ASN A 304 -6.20 -8.90 -6.41
C ASN A 304 -7.30 -8.27 -5.51
N ASN A 305 -8.55 -8.14 -5.97
CA ASN A 305 -9.69 -7.67 -5.15
C ASN A 305 -10.86 -8.66 -5.21
N THR A 306 -11.36 -9.01 -4.04
CA THR A 306 -11.81 -10.34 -3.62
C THR A 306 -13.29 -10.67 -3.81
N LEU A 307 -14.05 -9.92 -4.59
CA LEU A 307 -15.50 -10.17 -4.70
C LEU A 307 -15.90 -11.24 -5.73
N LEU A 308 -15.06 -11.56 -6.74
CA LEU A 308 -15.45 -12.45 -7.84
C LEU A 308 -14.36 -13.45 -8.29
N PHE A 309 -13.24 -13.54 -7.58
CA PHE A 309 -12.08 -14.33 -8.02
C PHE A 309 -11.73 -15.47 -7.07
N GLN A 310 -11.06 -16.50 -7.61
CA GLN A 310 -10.56 -17.61 -6.81
C GLN A 310 -9.49 -17.13 -5.83
N ARG A 311 -9.39 -17.80 -4.68
CA ARG A 311 -8.33 -17.54 -3.71
C ARG A 311 -6.97 -17.82 -4.35
N GLN A 312 -5.98 -16.99 -4.03
CA GLN A 312 -4.63 -17.08 -4.60
C GLN A 312 -3.51 -17.02 -3.56
N ASP A 313 -3.83 -17.12 -2.27
CA ASP A 313 -2.83 -17.21 -1.22
C ASP A 313 -1.94 -18.47 -1.41
N PRO A 314 -0.68 -18.45 -0.92
CA PRO A 314 0.22 -19.56 -1.20
C PRO A 314 -0.29 -20.95 -0.77
N ALA A 315 -1.17 -21.03 0.23
CA ALA A 315 -1.62 -22.31 0.79
C ALA A 315 -2.71 -22.99 -0.04
N VAL A 316 -3.39 -22.30 -0.97
CA VAL A 316 -4.43 -22.91 -1.82
C VAL A 316 -3.88 -23.71 -2.99
N TRP A 317 -2.58 -23.55 -3.29
CA TRP A 317 -1.90 -24.25 -4.38
C TRP A 317 -1.32 -25.60 -3.94
N ASP A 318 -0.57 -26.26 -4.83
CA ASP A 318 0.03 -27.56 -4.57
C ASP A 318 1.33 -27.49 -3.74
N ALA A 319 1.84 -28.67 -3.37
CA ALA A 319 3.06 -28.78 -2.56
C ALA A 319 4.31 -28.17 -3.24
N ARG A 320 4.38 -28.17 -4.58
CA ARG A 320 5.48 -27.55 -5.32
C ARG A 320 5.45 -26.03 -5.13
N PHE A 321 4.28 -25.41 -5.26
CA PHE A 321 4.11 -23.99 -4.99
C PHE A 321 4.47 -23.62 -3.56
N HIS A 322 4.06 -24.45 -2.59
CA HIS A 322 4.39 -24.23 -1.17
C HIS A 322 5.89 -24.22 -0.92
N GLU A 323 6.65 -25.11 -1.57
CA GLU A 323 8.10 -25.15 -1.46
C GLU A 323 8.77 -23.93 -2.08
N ILE A 324 8.37 -23.54 -3.28
CA ILE A 324 8.94 -22.36 -3.95
C ILE A 324 8.66 -21.10 -3.12
N SER A 325 7.42 -20.94 -2.65
CA SER A 325 7.01 -19.81 -1.81
C SER A 325 7.82 -19.75 -0.52
N ARG A 326 8.04 -20.89 0.15
CA ARG A 326 8.88 -20.94 1.36
C ARG A 326 10.33 -20.54 1.07
N ASN A 327 10.90 -20.99 -0.05
CA ASN A 327 12.29 -20.70 -0.40
C ASN A 327 12.51 -19.21 -0.65
N VAL A 328 11.68 -18.57 -1.50
CA VAL A 328 11.80 -17.13 -1.78
C VAL A 328 11.52 -16.27 -0.54
N LEU A 329 10.52 -16.63 0.27
CA LEU A 329 10.23 -15.90 1.50
C LEU A 329 11.37 -16.05 2.51
N ASN A 330 12.00 -17.22 2.62
CA ASN A 330 13.17 -17.38 3.48
C ASN A 330 14.35 -16.51 3.02
N ILE A 331 14.61 -16.41 1.71
CA ILE A 331 15.64 -15.48 1.17
C ILE A 331 15.33 -14.04 1.57
N ARG A 332 14.07 -13.61 1.41
CA ARG A 332 13.62 -12.29 1.85
C ARG A 332 13.87 -12.07 3.34
N TYR A 333 13.47 -13.02 4.19
CA TYR A 333 13.62 -12.92 5.64
C TYR A 333 15.09 -12.90 6.06
N THR A 334 15.95 -13.59 5.32
CA THR A 334 17.41 -13.53 5.49
C THR A 334 17.93 -12.11 5.29
N LEU A 335 17.45 -11.41 4.26
CA LEU A 335 17.87 -10.07 3.87
C LEU A 335 17.18 -8.92 4.63
N LEU A 336 16.32 -9.22 5.62
CA LEU A 336 15.60 -8.18 6.37
C LEU A 336 16.53 -7.16 7.06
N PRO A 337 17.66 -7.53 7.69
CA PRO A 337 18.56 -6.54 8.29
C PRO A 337 19.10 -5.54 7.27
N TYR A 338 19.49 -6.00 6.08
CA TYR A 338 19.92 -5.13 4.99
C TYR A 338 18.77 -4.22 4.51
N LEU A 339 17.60 -4.80 4.24
CA LEU A 339 16.43 -4.05 3.80
C LEU A 339 15.98 -3.00 4.84
N TYR A 340 16.00 -3.36 6.12
CA TYR A 340 15.64 -2.47 7.22
C TYR A 340 16.61 -1.29 7.34
N THR A 341 17.88 -1.57 7.08
CA THR A 341 18.92 -0.55 7.04
C THR A 341 18.73 0.40 5.85
N LEU A 342 18.34 -0.10 4.68
CA LEU A 342 17.97 0.77 3.54
C LEU A 342 16.76 1.66 3.85
N LEU A 343 15.78 1.14 4.60
CA LEU A 343 14.62 1.93 5.05
C LEU A 343 15.04 3.04 6.02
N TYR A 344 15.97 2.76 6.91
CA TYR A 344 16.57 3.77 7.78
C TYR A 344 17.29 4.86 6.98
N ASP A 345 18.13 4.49 6.01
CA ASP A 345 18.83 5.45 5.15
C ASP A 345 17.88 6.32 4.32
N ALA A 346 16.81 5.72 3.80
CA ALA A 346 15.77 6.46 3.09
C ALA A 346 15.12 7.51 4.01
N HIS A 347 14.80 7.11 5.25
CA HIS A 347 14.22 8.00 6.25
C HIS A 347 15.17 9.12 6.69
N ALA A 348 16.41 8.78 7.05
CA ALA A 348 17.37 9.69 7.67
C ALA A 348 18.11 10.57 6.65
N HIS A 349 18.31 10.08 5.43
CA HIS A 349 19.19 10.70 4.44
C HIS A 349 18.52 10.94 3.08
N GLY A 350 17.27 10.52 2.88
CA GLY A 350 16.56 10.69 1.61
C GLY A 350 17.08 9.77 0.50
N SER A 351 17.75 8.67 0.87
CA SER A 351 18.23 7.63 -0.05
C SER A 351 17.06 6.85 -0.67
N THR A 352 17.33 6.06 -1.71
CA THR A 352 16.32 5.17 -2.33
C THR A 352 16.49 3.72 -1.87
N VAL A 353 15.37 3.01 -1.64
CA VAL A 353 15.37 1.58 -1.28
C VAL A 353 15.37 0.70 -2.53
N VAL A 354 14.30 0.78 -3.32
CA VAL A 354 14.31 0.22 -4.67
C VAL A 354 14.92 1.25 -5.59
N ARG A 355 16.00 0.85 -6.27
CA ARG A 355 16.90 1.76 -6.95
C ARG A 355 17.10 1.33 -8.41
N PRO A 356 16.79 2.20 -9.39
CA PRO A 356 17.15 1.94 -10.78
C PRO A 356 18.67 1.80 -10.94
N LEU A 357 19.12 0.95 -11.86
CA LEU A 357 20.56 0.74 -12.11
C LEU A 357 21.29 2.05 -12.44
N LEU A 358 20.65 2.95 -13.20
CA LEU A 358 21.24 4.25 -13.57
C LEU A 358 21.61 5.15 -12.38
N HIS A 359 21.04 4.92 -11.18
CA HIS A 359 21.39 5.69 -9.98
C HIS A 359 22.79 5.33 -9.47
N GLU A 360 23.22 4.08 -9.68
CA GLU A 360 24.53 3.58 -9.27
C GLU A 360 25.56 3.60 -10.40
N PHE A 361 25.10 3.60 -11.65
CA PHE A 361 25.93 3.42 -12.85
C PHE A 361 25.62 4.46 -13.93
N VAL A 362 25.48 5.73 -13.55
CA VAL A 362 25.05 6.81 -14.46
C VAL A 362 25.96 7.00 -15.68
N GLU A 363 27.26 6.66 -15.57
CA GLU A 363 28.22 6.76 -16.67
C GLU A 363 27.99 5.69 -17.76
N ASP A 364 27.28 4.61 -17.40
CA ASP A 364 26.93 3.51 -18.29
C ASP A 364 25.55 3.75 -18.92
N ARG A 365 25.56 4.16 -20.19
CA ARG A 365 24.33 4.54 -20.91
C ARG A 365 23.36 3.38 -21.10
N GLU A 366 23.83 2.13 -21.09
CA GLU A 366 22.94 0.97 -21.17
C GLU A 366 21.97 0.90 -19.98
N THR A 367 22.35 1.49 -18.84
CA THR A 367 21.50 1.49 -17.64
C THR A 367 20.38 2.53 -17.67
N TRP A 368 20.43 3.51 -18.59
CA TRP A 368 19.46 4.61 -18.64
C TRP A 368 18.07 4.14 -19.08
N ASP A 369 18.03 3.19 -20.00
CA ASP A 369 16.81 2.59 -20.55
C ASP A 369 16.45 1.27 -19.86
N MET A 370 17.13 0.92 -18.76
CA MET A 370 16.93 -0.34 -18.05
C MET A 370 15.78 -0.25 -17.04
N ASP A 371 14.69 -0.97 -17.30
CA ASP A 371 13.48 -0.96 -16.47
C ASP A 371 12.92 -2.36 -16.12
N LYS A 372 13.64 -3.43 -16.49
CA LYS A 372 13.25 -4.85 -16.25
C LYS A 372 14.02 -5.52 -15.11
N GLN A 373 15.00 -4.83 -14.54
CA GLN A 373 15.79 -5.24 -13.40
C GLN A 373 16.09 -4.01 -12.55
N PHE A 374 16.32 -4.21 -11.26
CA PHE A 374 16.49 -3.11 -10.31
C PHE A 374 17.39 -3.55 -9.14
N LEU A 375 17.79 -2.59 -8.32
CA LEU A 375 18.60 -2.82 -7.13
C LEU A 375 17.76 -2.67 -5.86
N TRP A 376 18.12 -3.42 -4.82
CA TRP A 376 17.89 -3.01 -3.44
C TRP A 376 19.13 -2.29 -2.93
N GLY A 377 18.97 -0.99 -2.65
CA GLY A 377 20.05 -0.09 -2.30
C GLY A 377 21.13 -0.09 -3.40
N PRO A 378 22.41 0.03 -3.04
CA PRO A 378 23.50 0.00 -4.00
C PRO A 378 24.01 -1.41 -4.34
N ALA A 379 23.60 -2.44 -3.58
CA ALA A 379 24.38 -3.68 -3.49
C ALA A 379 23.70 -4.96 -3.99
N LEU A 380 22.38 -5.04 -4.06
CA LEU A 380 21.69 -6.28 -4.45
C LEU A 380 20.94 -6.08 -5.77
N LEU A 381 21.42 -6.72 -6.84
CA LEU A 381 20.79 -6.75 -8.14
C LEU A 381 19.77 -7.88 -8.24
N ILE A 382 18.54 -7.54 -8.63
CA ILE A 382 17.43 -8.47 -8.80
C ILE A 382 17.05 -8.49 -10.28
N SER A 383 17.14 -9.66 -10.90
CA SER A 383 16.87 -9.90 -12.33
C SER A 383 15.69 -10.87 -12.49
N PRO A 384 14.44 -10.38 -12.44
CA PRO A 384 13.25 -11.22 -12.46
C PRO A 384 12.90 -11.74 -13.86
N VAL A 385 12.19 -12.87 -13.93
CA VAL A 385 11.50 -13.30 -15.15
C VAL A 385 10.16 -12.57 -15.25
N LEU A 386 9.89 -11.94 -16.40
CA LEU A 386 8.72 -11.07 -16.61
C LEU A 386 7.85 -11.51 -17.79
N THR A 387 8.19 -12.61 -18.46
CA THR A 387 7.44 -13.17 -19.58
C THR A 387 6.90 -14.54 -19.22
N GLU A 388 5.72 -14.86 -19.74
CA GLU A 388 5.10 -16.16 -19.58
C GLU A 388 5.97 -17.29 -20.17
N ASN A 389 6.07 -18.40 -19.45
CA ASN A 389 6.81 -19.63 -19.84
C ASN A 389 8.33 -19.47 -20.02
N ASP A 390 8.89 -18.28 -19.83
CA ASP A 390 10.34 -18.10 -19.85
C ASP A 390 10.97 -18.80 -18.64
N VAL A 391 12.05 -19.55 -18.91
CA VAL A 391 12.89 -20.23 -17.91
C VAL A 391 14.33 -19.70 -17.92
N SER A 392 14.52 -18.53 -18.54
CA SER A 392 15.78 -17.81 -18.63
C SER A 392 15.51 -16.32 -18.72
N VAL A 393 16.45 -15.49 -18.29
CA VAL A 393 16.35 -14.03 -18.36
C VAL A 393 17.62 -13.44 -18.96
N ILE A 394 17.45 -12.49 -19.88
CA ILE A 394 18.55 -11.65 -20.37
C ILE A 394 18.71 -10.49 -19.40
N ALA A 395 19.75 -10.53 -18.58
CA ALA A 395 20.07 -9.50 -17.58
C ALA A 395 21.33 -8.73 -17.97
N TYR A 396 21.34 -7.43 -17.73
CA TYR A 396 22.52 -6.59 -17.89
C TYR A 396 23.34 -6.56 -16.60
N PHE A 397 24.65 -6.73 -16.70
CA PHE A 397 25.56 -6.61 -15.58
C PHE A 397 26.44 -5.37 -15.78
N PRO A 398 26.19 -4.27 -15.06
CA PRO A 398 27.04 -3.08 -15.11
C PRO A 398 28.50 -3.39 -14.78
N ASN A 399 29.42 -2.48 -15.11
CA ASN A 399 30.85 -2.69 -14.90
C ASN A 399 31.26 -2.66 -13.41
N ALA A 400 31.01 -3.77 -12.70
CA ALA A 400 31.40 -4.05 -11.32
C ALA A 400 31.57 -5.57 -11.13
N ARG A 401 32.06 -6.01 -9.97
CA ARG A 401 31.96 -7.43 -9.59
C ARG A 401 30.55 -7.78 -9.19
N TRP A 402 30.07 -8.94 -9.63
CA TRP A 402 28.75 -9.45 -9.29
C TRP A 402 28.87 -10.90 -8.84
N TYR A 403 28.55 -11.14 -7.57
CA TYR A 403 28.53 -12.46 -6.96
C TYR A 403 27.13 -13.03 -7.02
N ASP A 404 26.97 -14.26 -7.49
CA ASP A 404 25.71 -14.98 -7.36
C ASP A 404 25.38 -15.18 -5.88
N TYR A 405 24.19 -14.74 -5.45
CA TYR A 405 23.75 -14.79 -4.05
C TYR A 405 23.61 -16.22 -3.50
N HIS A 406 23.34 -17.19 -4.37
CA HIS A 406 23.06 -18.57 -3.98
C HIS A 406 24.33 -19.43 -3.93
N THR A 407 25.32 -19.14 -4.78
CA THR A 407 26.56 -19.93 -4.87
C THR A 407 27.79 -19.24 -4.28
N ASP A 408 27.68 -17.96 -3.90
CA ASP A 408 28.79 -17.11 -3.43
C ASP A 408 29.95 -16.97 -4.45
N THR A 409 29.69 -17.25 -5.73
CA THR A 409 30.72 -17.20 -6.79
C THR A 409 30.65 -15.91 -7.59
N ASP A 410 31.82 -15.33 -7.88
CA ASP A 410 31.94 -14.24 -8.86
C ASP A 410 31.53 -14.73 -10.25
N THR A 411 30.54 -14.07 -10.85
CA THR A 411 30.04 -14.42 -12.18
C THR A 411 31.03 -14.10 -13.30
N GLY A 412 31.96 -13.17 -13.06
CA GLY A 412 32.87 -12.64 -14.07
C GLY A 412 32.21 -11.73 -15.11
N PHE A 413 30.92 -11.42 -14.97
CA PHE A 413 30.18 -10.60 -15.93
C PHE A 413 30.35 -9.10 -15.67
N ARG A 414 30.68 -8.33 -16.72
CA ARG A 414 30.91 -6.88 -16.62
C ARG A 414 30.53 -6.13 -17.89
N GLY A 415 29.78 -5.05 -17.74
CA GLY A 415 29.36 -4.17 -18.84
C GLY A 415 28.67 -4.89 -19.99
N GLN A 416 27.92 -5.96 -19.70
CA GLN A 416 27.40 -6.87 -20.73
C GLN A 416 26.06 -7.49 -20.36
N PHE A 417 25.30 -7.85 -21.39
CA PHE A 417 24.10 -8.68 -21.26
C PHE A 417 24.48 -10.16 -21.12
N GLN A 418 23.76 -10.88 -20.28
CA GLN A 418 23.93 -12.32 -20.11
C GLN A 418 22.59 -13.03 -20.04
N ASN A 419 22.52 -14.20 -20.67
CA ASN A 419 21.36 -15.06 -20.58
C ASN A 419 21.52 -16.01 -19.39
N LEU A 420 20.77 -15.76 -18.33
CA LEU A 420 20.83 -16.50 -17.08
C LEU A 420 19.75 -17.58 -17.07
N SER A 421 20.06 -18.74 -16.51
CA SER A 421 19.05 -19.76 -16.20
C SER A 421 18.11 -19.22 -15.12
N ALA A 422 16.81 -19.36 -15.30
CA ALA A 422 15.79 -18.88 -14.38
C ALA A 422 14.59 -19.84 -14.35
N PRO A 423 14.79 -21.12 -13.94
CA PRO A 423 13.68 -22.04 -13.76
C PRO A 423 12.68 -21.50 -12.74
N LEU A 424 11.47 -22.06 -12.74
CA LEU A 424 10.35 -21.61 -11.89
C LEU A 424 10.71 -21.49 -10.40
N GLU A 425 11.63 -22.33 -9.92
CA GLU A 425 12.13 -22.41 -8.54
C GLU A 425 13.33 -21.49 -8.23
N HIS A 426 13.83 -20.71 -9.20
CA HIS A 426 15.00 -19.85 -9.05
C HIS A 426 14.81 -18.39 -9.52
N ILE A 427 15.21 -17.43 -8.67
CA ILE A 427 15.34 -16.01 -9.04
C ILE A 427 16.80 -15.61 -9.00
N ASN A 428 17.21 -14.87 -10.03
CA ASN A 428 18.56 -14.38 -10.18
C ASN A 428 18.80 -13.18 -9.27
N LEU A 429 19.67 -13.37 -8.27
CA LEU A 429 20.08 -12.37 -7.29
C LEU A 429 21.60 -12.27 -7.31
N HIS A 430 22.12 -11.05 -7.40
CA HIS A 430 23.57 -10.84 -7.43
C HIS A 430 23.99 -9.73 -6.46
N ILE A 431 25.03 -9.98 -5.68
CA ILE A 431 25.62 -9.01 -4.76
C ILE A 431 26.75 -8.28 -5.49
N ARG A 432 26.70 -6.95 -5.50
CA ARG A 432 27.75 -6.10 -6.04
C ARG A 432 28.97 -6.15 -5.12
N GLY A 433 30.15 -6.38 -5.69
CA GLY A 433 31.41 -6.24 -4.97
C GLY A 433 31.60 -4.83 -4.40
N GLY A 434 32.35 -4.71 -3.32
CA GLY A 434 32.52 -3.47 -2.57
C GLY A 434 31.52 -3.30 -1.43
N HIS A 435 30.60 -4.25 -1.23
CA HIS A 435 29.51 -4.11 -0.26
C HIS A 435 29.47 -5.24 0.77
N ILE A 436 29.07 -4.89 2.00
CA ILE A 436 28.81 -5.83 3.10
C ILE A 436 27.31 -5.84 3.40
N LEU A 437 26.66 -6.99 3.26
CA LEU A 437 25.22 -7.16 3.53
C LEU A 437 25.02 -7.83 4.89
N PRO A 438 24.36 -7.18 5.87
CA PRO A 438 23.91 -7.85 7.07
C PRO A 438 22.69 -8.72 6.77
N TRP A 439 22.70 -9.93 7.33
CA TRP A 439 21.60 -10.88 7.20
C TRP A 439 21.31 -11.55 8.54
N GLN A 440 20.15 -12.19 8.66
CA GLN A 440 19.75 -12.90 9.88
C GLN A 440 19.05 -14.21 9.51
N ALA A 441 19.22 -15.28 10.29
CA ALA A 441 18.55 -16.53 9.93
C ALA A 441 17.01 -16.38 9.95
N PRO A 442 16.30 -16.81 8.90
CA PRO A 442 14.87 -16.54 8.73
C PRO A 442 14.01 -17.32 9.72
N ALA A 443 12.76 -16.89 9.89
CA ALA A 443 11.74 -17.57 10.69
C ALA A 443 10.35 -17.21 10.17
N ASN A 444 9.30 -17.83 10.72
CA ASN A 444 7.92 -17.62 10.26
C ASN A 444 7.41 -16.17 10.47
N THR A 445 7.98 -15.43 11.42
CA THR A 445 7.70 -14.01 11.66
C THR A 445 8.95 -13.24 12.08
N THR A 446 8.92 -11.91 12.00
CA THR A 446 9.97 -11.02 12.53
C THR A 446 10.13 -11.14 14.03
N ALA A 447 9.06 -11.44 14.77
CA ALA A 447 9.13 -11.66 16.23
C ALA A 447 10.03 -12.84 16.61
N PHE A 448 10.15 -13.84 15.74
CA PHE A 448 11.06 -14.97 15.92
C PHE A 448 12.41 -14.74 15.23
N SER A 449 12.43 -14.29 13.98
CA SER A 449 13.69 -14.14 13.22
C SER A 449 14.62 -13.14 13.89
N ARG A 450 14.11 -12.08 14.51
CA ARG A 450 14.92 -11.09 15.25
C ARG A 450 15.69 -11.67 16.44
N LYS A 451 15.35 -12.89 16.90
CA LYS A 451 16.05 -13.61 17.98
C LYS A 451 17.11 -14.60 17.44
N ASN A 452 17.14 -14.81 16.13
CA ASN A 452 18.08 -15.73 15.50
C ASN A 452 19.46 -15.09 15.30
N PRO A 453 20.50 -15.90 15.06
CA PRO A 453 21.84 -15.40 14.76
C PRO A 453 21.87 -14.48 13.54
N MET A 454 22.69 -13.43 13.65
CA MET A 454 23.02 -12.54 12.53
C MET A 454 24.31 -13.01 11.84
N GLY A 455 24.43 -12.66 10.57
CA GLY A 455 25.64 -12.87 9.78
C GLY A 455 25.93 -11.67 8.87
N LEU A 456 27.08 -11.72 8.22
CA LEU A 456 27.51 -10.74 7.24
C LEU A 456 27.99 -11.47 6.00
N THR A 457 27.57 -10.98 4.83
CA THR A 457 28.14 -11.37 3.54
C THR A 457 29.04 -10.25 3.07
N VAL A 458 30.35 -10.53 2.95
CA VAL A 458 31.38 -9.56 2.55
C VAL A 458 31.74 -9.82 1.09
N ALA A 459 31.16 -9.04 0.18
CA ALA A 459 31.44 -9.14 -1.25
C ALA A 459 32.57 -8.17 -1.61
N LEU A 460 33.80 -8.68 -1.75
CA LEU A 460 34.97 -7.85 -2.08
C LEU A 460 34.91 -7.32 -3.52
N ASP A 461 35.35 -6.10 -3.75
CA ASP A 461 35.55 -5.58 -5.10
C ASP A 461 36.90 -6.04 -5.70
N ASP A 462 37.35 -5.38 -6.78
CA ASP A 462 38.65 -5.63 -7.41
C ASP A 462 39.83 -5.13 -6.57
N ALA A 463 39.61 -4.13 -5.71
CA ALA A 463 40.59 -3.60 -4.78
C ALA A 463 40.66 -4.43 -3.47
N LEU A 464 39.90 -5.52 -3.38
CA LEU A 464 39.72 -6.32 -2.18
C LEU A 464 39.17 -5.49 -1.00
N PHE A 465 38.35 -4.50 -1.32
CA PHE A 465 37.65 -3.64 -0.38
C PHE A 465 36.16 -3.99 -0.32
N ALA A 466 35.55 -3.77 0.83
CA ALA A 466 34.10 -3.80 0.99
C ALA A 466 33.68 -2.93 2.18
N GLU A 467 32.56 -2.24 2.04
CA GLU A 467 31.94 -1.46 3.11
C GLU A 467 30.45 -1.75 3.23
N GLY A 468 29.90 -1.56 4.42
CA GLY A 468 28.48 -1.70 4.67
C GLY A 468 28.15 -1.19 6.05
N HIS A 469 26.86 -1.02 6.30
CA HIS A 469 26.36 -0.55 7.57
C HIS A 469 25.13 -1.36 7.97
N LEU A 470 24.80 -1.29 9.25
CA LEU A 470 23.66 -1.97 9.84
C LEU A 470 22.98 -1.00 10.79
N TYR A 471 21.69 -0.75 10.54
CA TYR A 471 20.80 -0.13 11.51
C TYR A 471 19.97 -1.19 12.22
N TRP A 472 19.91 -1.11 13.55
CA TRP A 472 19.13 -2.02 14.38
C TRP A 472 18.48 -1.28 15.54
N ASP A 473 17.16 -1.37 15.64
CA ASP A 473 16.37 -0.80 16.73
C ASP A 473 15.50 -1.88 17.40
N ASP A 474 14.50 -1.50 18.20
CA ASP A 474 13.52 -2.47 18.74
C ASP A 474 12.41 -2.87 17.76
N GLY A 475 12.36 -2.23 16.59
CA GLY A 475 11.43 -2.46 15.50
C GLY A 475 10.09 -1.75 15.61
N VAL A 476 9.75 -1.10 16.75
CA VAL A 476 8.36 -0.72 17.07
C VAL A 476 8.20 0.65 17.73
N ARG A 477 9.22 1.22 18.38
CA ARG A 477 9.06 2.49 19.12
C ARG A 477 9.00 3.71 18.21
N ILE A 478 8.28 4.72 18.68
CA ILE A 478 8.16 6.03 18.02
C ILE A 478 9.43 6.84 18.31
N GLY A 479 9.98 7.49 17.29
CA GLY A 479 11.05 8.49 17.45
C GLY A 479 12.47 7.93 17.63
N THR A 480 12.69 6.65 17.33
CA THR A 480 14.03 6.04 17.21
C THR A 480 14.46 5.96 15.76
#